data_AF-A0AAU9SWF1-F1
#
_entry.id   AF-A0AAU9SWF1-F1
#
_cell.length_a   1.000
_cell.length_b   1.000
_cell.length_c   1.000
_cell.angle_alpha   90.00
_cell.angle_beta   90.00
_cell.angle_gamma   90.00
#
_symmetry.space_group_name_H-M   'P 1'
#
loop_
_entity.id
_entity.type
_entity.pdbx_description
1 polymer ?
#
loop_
_entity_poly.entity_id
_entity_poly.type
_entity_poly.pdbx_seq_one_letter_code
_entity_poly.pdbx_strand_id
1 'polypeptide(L)' 'MHAGSKRFKNPLEPCCQGACARVDPKGAKMYTLCDDPKSSFFWDITHPTQEGWRSVYSVLGNPLTEP' A
#
# COMPACT_ATOMS: atom_id res chain seq x y z
N MET A 1 -8.27 -9.67 19.79
CA MET A 1 -7.84 -8.80 18.67
C MET A 1 -7.20 -9.70 17.63
N HIS A 2 -7.70 -9.71 16.40
CA HIS A 2 -7.03 -10.44 15.32
C HIS A 2 -5.78 -9.66 14.92
N ALA A 3 -4.61 -10.30 15.05
CA ALA A 3 -3.35 -9.68 14.68
C ALA A 3 -3.18 -9.77 13.16
N GLY A 4 -2.93 -8.64 12.51
CA GLY A 4 -2.58 -8.62 11.09
C GLY A 4 -1.27 -9.38 10.82
N SER A 5 -1.13 -9.93 9.62
CA SER A 5 0.01 -10.77 9.22
C SER A 5 1.36 -10.04 9.20
N LYS A 6 1.35 -8.70 9.19
CA LYS A 6 2.55 -7.87 9.10
C LYS A 6 2.47 -6.62 9.98
N ARG A 7 3.60 -6.23 10.56
CA ARG A 7 3.80 -4.91 11.17
C ARG A 7 4.56 -4.01 10.21
N PHE A 8 4.04 -2.81 9.99
CA PHE A 8 4.64 -1.79 9.15
C PHE A 8 5.34 -0.75 10.05
N LYS A 9 6.58 -0.38 9.72
CA LYS A 9 7.37 0.55 10.54
C LYS A 9 6.75 1.95 10.55
N ASN A 10 6.36 2.43 9.37
CA ASN A 10 5.73 3.74 9.16
C ASN A 10 4.39 3.52 8.41
N PRO A 11 3.33 3.04 9.10
CA PRO A 11 2.12 2.55 8.44
C PRO A 11 1.35 3.62 7.66
N LEU A 12 1.57 4.91 7.94
CA LEU A 12 0.92 6.03 7.25
C LEU A 12 1.80 6.68 6.16
N GLU A 13 3.06 6.24 6.03
CA GLU A 13 3.96 6.78 5.02
C GLU A 13 3.67 6.12 3.66
N PRO A 14 3.28 6.89 2.62
CA PRO A 14 3.00 6.32 1.32
C PRO A 14 4.29 5.91 0.60
N CYS A 15 4.25 4.80 -0.13
CA CYS A 15 5.38 4.39 -0.96
C CYS A 15 5.60 5.33 -2.16
N CYS A 16 4.53 5.86 -2.74
CA CYS A 16 4.57 6.76 -3.87
C CYS A 16 4.34 8.21 -3.41
N GLN A 17 5.27 9.10 -3.76
CA GLN A 17 5.20 10.52 -3.43
C GLN A 17 5.21 11.38 -4.70
N GLY A 18 4.29 12.35 -4.79
CA GLY A 18 4.09 13.20 -5.96
C GLY A 18 2.85 12.81 -6.75
N ALA A 19 2.90 12.97 -8.07
CA ALA A 19 1.79 12.66 -8.95
C ALA A 19 1.79 11.16 -9.32
N CYS A 20 1.40 10.32 -8.37
CA CYS A 20 1.39 8.86 -8.52
C CYS A 20 0.64 8.40 -9.76
N ALA A 21 1.24 7.46 -10.50
CA ALA A 21 0.77 6.98 -11.80
C ALA A 21 0.73 8.02 -12.93
N ARG A 22 1.38 9.18 -12.77
CA ARG A 22 1.52 10.19 -13.83
C ARG A 22 2.96 10.28 -14.36
N VAL A 23 3.05 10.46 -15.67
CA VAL A 23 4.27 10.82 -16.38
C VAL A 23 4.07 12.15 -17.08
N ASP A 24 5.16 12.88 -17.29
CA ASP A 24 5.15 14.11 -18.08
C ASP A 24 5.07 13.80 -19.60
N PRO A 25 4.95 14.82 -20.47
CA PRO A 25 4.91 14.61 -21.93
C PRO A 25 6.16 13.94 -22.53
N LYS A 26 7.28 13.90 -21.78
CA LYS A 26 8.54 13.25 -22.18
C LYS A 26 8.67 11.83 -21.60
N GLY A 27 7.66 11.35 -20.87
CA GLY A 27 7.64 10.03 -20.23
C GLY A 27 8.37 9.96 -18.89
N ALA A 28 8.84 11.10 -18.34
CA ALA A 28 9.47 11.12 -17.03
C ALA A 28 8.42 10.96 -15.94
N LYS A 29 8.70 10.12 -14.94
CA LYS A 29 7.81 9.92 -13.79
C LYS A 29 7.69 11.24 -13.01
N MET A 30 6.46 11.61 -12.68
CA MET A 30 6.17 12.78 -11.85
C MET A 30 6.05 12.43 -10.36
N TYR A 31 6.63 11.29 -9.98
CA TYR A 31 6.57 10.73 -8.64
C TYR A 31 7.86 9.97 -8.34
N THR A 32 8.15 9.82 -7.05
CA THR A 32 9.18 8.91 -6.54
C THR A 32 8.52 7.70 -5.91
N LEU A 33 9.27 6.60 -5.79
CA LEU A 33 8.84 5.38 -5.12
C LEU A 33 9.79 5.05 -3.98
N CYS A 34 9.26 4.46 -2.93
CA CYS A 34 10.02 3.86 -1.86
C CYS A 34 10.83 2.66 -2.36
N ASP A 35 11.90 2.31 -1.63
CA ASP A 35 12.82 1.25 -2.02
C ASP A 35 12.17 -0.15 -2.02
N ASP A 36 11.29 -0.42 -1.05
CA ASP A 36 10.55 -1.68 -0.94
C ASP A 36 9.04 -1.42 -0.79
N PRO A 37 8.25 -1.51 -1.87
CA PRO A 37 6.80 -1.39 -1.84
C PRO A 37 6.10 -2.40 -0.92
N LYS A 38 6.74 -3.56 -0.64
CA LYS A 38 6.19 -4.55 0.29
C LYS A 38 6.33 -4.12 1.74
N SER A 39 7.21 -3.18 2.05
CA SER A 39 7.42 -2.65 3.41
C SER A 39 6.43 -1.54 3.78
N SER A 40 5.66 -1.00 2.83
CA SER A 40 4.67 0.05 3.07
C SER A 40 3.24 -0.47 3.03
N PHE A 41 2.40 0.06 3.91
CA PHE A 41 0.96 -0.25 3.92
C PHE A 41 0.23 0.54 2.82
N PHE A 42 0.60 1.81 2.60
CA PHE A 42 -0.05 2.71 1.66
C PHE A 42 0.78 2.90 0.39
N TRP A 43 0.13 2.81 -0.76
CA TRP A 43 0.72 3.19 -2.05
C TRP A 43 0.81 4.70 -2.16
N ASP A 44 -0.30 5.40 -1.98
CA ASP A 44 -0.38 6.86 -1.89
C ASP A 44 -1.17 7.24 -0.64
N ILE A 45 -1.52 8.51 -0.45
CA ILE A 45 -2.24 8.98 0.75
C ILE A 45 -3.66 8.39 0.92
N THR A 46 -4.16 7.62 -0.06
CA THR A 46 -5.52 7.08 -0.10
C THR A 46 -5.58 5.56 -0.29
N HIS A 47 -4.70 4.98 -1.11
CA HIS A 47 -4.81 3.59 -1.56
C HIS A 47 -3.79 2.69 -0.85
N PRO A 48 -4.19 1.51 -0.32
CA PRO A 48 -3.24 0.51 0.18
C PRO A 48 -2.37 -0.10 -0.91
N THR A 49 -1.16 -0.54 -0.57
CA THR A 49 -0.34 -1.41 -1.42
C THR A 49 -0.94 -2.82 -1.50
N GLN A 50 -0.40 -3.70 -2.36
CA GLN A 50 -0.76 -5.12 -2.31
C GLN A 50 -0.52 -5.74 -0.93
N GLU A 51 0.58 -5.41 -0.24
CA GLU A 51 0.83 -5.93 1.11
C GLU A 51 -0.10 -5.30 2.16
N GLY A 52 -0.49 -4.04 1.97
CA GLY A 52 -1.55 -3.40 2.75
C GLY A 52 -2.85 -4.19 2.65
N TRP A 53 -3.29 -4.51 1.43
CA TRP A 53 -4.48 -5.34 1.21
C TRP A 53 -4.36 -6.75 1.78
N ARG A 54 -3.20 -7.42 1.61
CA ARG A 54 -2.97 -8.73 2.26
C ARG A 54 -3.08 -8.66 3.78
N SER A 55 -2.60 -7.57 4.38
CA SER A 55 -2.67 -7.35 5.81
C SER A 55 -4.10 -7.10 6.28
N VAL A 56 -4.88 -6.29 5.56
CA VAL A 56 -6.32 -6.10 5.81
C VAL A 56 -7.07 -7.43 5.71
N TYR A 57 -6.83 -8.18 4.64
CA TYR A 57 -7.49 -9.45 4.41
C TYR A 57 -7.11 -10.53 5.43
N SER A 58 -5.90 -10.50 5.99
CA SER A 58 -5.52 -11.41 7.09
C SER A 58 -6.35 -11.23 8.36
N VAL A 59 -7.01 -10.06 8.51
CA VAL A 59 -7.87 -9.74 9.66
C VAL A 59 -9.35 -9.91 9.30
N LEU A 60 -9.74 -9.50 8.08
CA LEU A 60 -11.14 -9.43 7.65
C LEU A 60 -11.56 -10.56 6.69
N GLY A 61 -10.64 -11.45 6.30
CA GLY A 61 -10.89 -12.48 5.29
C GLY A 61 -12.03 -13.42 5.66
N ASN A 62 -12.10 -13.86 6.92
CA ASN A 62 -13.12 -14.81 7.38
C ASN A 62 -14.55 -14.25 7.14
N PRO A 63 -14.93 -13.04 7.62
CA PRO A 63 -16.21 -12.42 7.27
C PRO A 63 -16.49 -12.24 5.78
N LEU A 64 -15.48 -12.21 4.92
CA LEU A 64 -15.61 -11.96 3.48
C LEU A 64 -15.72 -13.26 2.66
N THR A 65 -15.32 -14.39 3.24
CA THR A 65 -15.31 -15.70 2.59
C THR A 65 -16.28 -16.70 3.19
N GLU A 66 -16.81 -16.42 4.37
CA GLU A 66 -17.89 -17.19 4.95
C GLU A 66 -19.19 -16.93 4.15
N PRO A 67 -19.94 -17.99 3.77
CA PRO A 67 -21.15 -17.89 2.95
C PRO A 67 -22.36 -17.29 3.68
#